data_AF-A0A8J2L5T2-F1
#
_entry.id   AF-A0A8J2L5T2-F1
#
_cell.length_a   1.000
_cell.length_b   1.000
_cell.length_c   1.000
_cell.angle_alpha   90.00
_cell.angle_beta   90.00
_cell.angle_gamma   90.00
#
_symmetry.space_group_name_H-M   'P 1'
#
loop_
_entity.id
_entity.type
_entity.pdbx_description
1 polymer ?
#
loop_
_entity_poly.entity_id
_entity_poly.type
_entity_poly.pdbx_seq_one_letter_code
_entity_poly.pdbx_strand_id
1 'polypeptide(L)'
;MSGRSDILYKQLLDDKGLIWPDDVKEKRKFVFKCSRFFEFRGSSTESIIHEQITLLFSSIAKHDGNTFVVKGIFNIPTVNAVFNLLLGTKIRHDDPDFQYFISRLD
;
A
#
# COMPACT_ATOMS: atom_id res chain seq x y z
N MET A 1 -17.80 -8.88 16.20
CA MET A 1 -16.49 -8.76 16.89
C MET A 1 -15.64 -7.62 16.32
N SER A 2 -16.24 -6.46 15.98
CA SER A 2 -15.57 -5.38 15.21
C SER A 2 -15.00 -4.24 16.06
N GLY A 3 -15.38 -4.12 17.33
CA GLY A 3 -15.09 -2.92 18.13
C GLY A 3 -13.72 -2.88 18.80
N ARG A 4 -12.99 -4.01 18.87
CA ARG A 4 -11.73 -4.10 19.64
C ARG A 4 -10.52 -3.65 18.82
N SER A 5 -10.55 -3.85 17.50
CA SER A 5 -9.54 -3.35 16.57
C SER A 5 -9.59 -1.82 16.47
N ASP A 6 -10.79 -1.24 16.37
CA ASP A 6 -10.99 0.20 16.17
C ASP A 6 -10.44 1.04 17.33
N ILE A 7 -10.55 0.54 18.57
CA ILE A 7 -10.03 1.22 19.76
C ILE A 7 -8.49 1.19 19.77
N LEU A 8 -7.89 0.07 19.36
CA LEU A 8 -6.44 -0.10 19.31
C LEU A 8 -5.81 0.83 18.25
N TYR A 9 -6.43 0.94 17.07
CA TYR A 9 -5.96 1.81 15.99
C TYR A 9 -6.10 3.30 16.32
N LYS A 10 -7.16 3.69 17.03
CA LYS A 10 -7.32 5.07 17.54
C LYS A 10 -6.23 5.44 18.53
N GLN A 11 -5.91 4.55 19.48
CA GLN A 11 -4.82 4.79 20.44
C GLN A 11 -3.45 4.82 19.77
N LEU A 12 -3.22 4.02 18.73
CA LEU A 12 -1.94 3.96 18.01
C LEU A 12 -1.68 5.22 17.18
N LEU A 13 -2.73 5.81 16.62
CA LEU A 13 -2.63 6.98 15.73
C LEU A 13 -2.83 8.32 16.46
N ASP A 14 -3.17 8.33 17.76
CA ASP A 14 -3.32 9.54 18.57
C ASP A 14 -4.16 10.63 17.86
N ASP A 15 -5.25 10.22 17.20
CA ASP A 15 -6.13 11.05 16.33
C ASP A 15 -5.43 11.82 15.18
N LYS A 16 -4.17 11.49 14.86
CA LYS A 16 -3.35 12.16 13.83
C LYS A 16 -3.44 11.52 12.44
N GLY A 17 -4.43 10.67 12.19
CA GLY A 17 -4.68 10.03 10.89
C GLY A 17 -5.67 10.81 10.01
N LEU A 18 -5.77 10.42 8.73
CA LEU A 18 -6.82 10.91 7.81
C LEU A 18 -8.18 10.26 8.08
N ILE A 19 -8.16 9.02 8.57
CA ILE A 19 -9.33 8.13 8.59
C ILE A 19 -10.23 8.42 9.80
N TRP A 20 -9.69 8.98 10.90
CA TRP A 20 -10.44 9.15 12.15
C TRP A 20 -10.32 10.46 12.96
N PRO A 21 -10.18 11.66 12.38
CA PRO A 21 -10.24 12.91 13.15
C PRO A 21 -11.48 13.77 12.86
N ASP A 22 -11.76 14.78 13.70
CA ASP A 22 -12.86 15.74 13.48
C ASP A 22 -12.63 16.67 12.26
N ASP A 23 -11.39 16.75 11.76
CA ASP A 23 -10.94 17.59 10.64
C ASP A 23 -10.75 16.82 9.31
N VAL A 24 -11.49 15.72 9.11
CA VAL A 24 -11.42 14.85 7.91
C VAL A 24 -11.40 15.65 6.60
N LYS A 25 -12.17 16.74 6.50
CA LYS A 25 -12.30 17.54 5.27
C LYS A 25 -10.98 18.20 4.86
N GLU A 26 -10.23 18.79 5.80
CA GLU A 26 -8.98 19.49 5.50
C GLU A 26 -7.87 18.50 5.16
N LYS A 27 -7.72 17.44 5.96
CA LYS A 27 -6.76 16.36 5.70
C LYS A 27 -7.05 15.64 4.39
N ARG A 28 -8.33 15.42 4.01
CA ARG A 28 -8.69 14.84 2.70
C ARG A 28 -8.26 15.75 1.56
N LYS A 29 -8.55 17.05 1.64
CA LYS A 29 -8.10 18.01 0.61
C LYS A 29 -6.58 18.00 0.47
N PHE A 30 -5.86 17.94 1.58
CA PHE A 30 -4.41 17.86 1.57
C PHE A 30 -3.91 16.60 0.85
N VAL A 31 -4.42 15.41 1.23
CA VAL A 31 -4.04 14.14 0.60
C VAL A 31 -4.39 14.12 -0.89
N PHE A 32 -5.60 14.56 -1.28
CA PHE A 32 -5.96 14.65 -2.69
C PHE A 32 -5.04 15.58 -3.48
N LYS A 33 -4.67 16.74 -2.92
CA LYS A 33 -3.68 17.63 -3.54
C LYS A 33 -2.33 16.92 -3.68
N CYS A 34 -1.83 16.31 -2.62
CA CYS A 34 -0.56 15.58 -2.63
C CYS A 34 -0.55 14.44 -3.66
N SER A 35 -1.60 13.61 -3.73
CA SER A 35 -1.72 12.54 -4.75
C SER A 35 -1.61 13.08 -6.17
N ARG A 36 -2.25 14.21 -6.47
CA ARG A 36 -2.16 14.88 -7.78
C ARG A 36 -0.79 15.49 -8.05
N PHE A 37 -0.10 15.97 -7.01
CA PHE A 37 1.28 16.43 -7.13
C PHE A 37 2.26 15.27 -7.37
N PHE A 38 2.03 14.09 -6.79
CA PHE A 38 2.86 12.91 -7.03
C PHE A 38 2.68 12.35 -8.45
N GLU A 39 1.47 12.42 -9.01
CA GLU A 39 1.18 12.11 -10.43
C GLU A 39 2.00 12.96 -11.42
N PHE A 40 2.38 14.17 -11.04
CA PHE A 40 3.08 15.11 -11.92
C PHE A 40 4.61 14.93 -11.94
N ARG A 41 5.20 14.13 -11.03
CA ARG A 41 6.66 14.15 -10.76
C ARG A 41 7.52 13.11 -11.49
N GLY A 42 6.98 12.29 -12.39
CA GLY A 42 7.85 11.54 -13.31
C GLY A 42 7.28 10.27 -13.94
N SER A 43 6.29 9.64 -13.31
CA SER A 43 5.64 8.43 -13.83
C SER A 43 4.13 8.53 -13.61
N SER A 44 3.32 8.33 -14.65
CA SER A 44 1.87 8.30 -14.48
C SER A 44 1.47 7.20 -13.51
N THR A 45 0.43 7.41 -12.69
CA THR A 45 -0.12 6.37 -11.79
C THR A 45 -0.36 5.05 -12.54
N GLU A 46 -0.78 5.14 -13.80
CA GLU A 46 -0.94 4.00 -14.70
C GLU A 46 0.35 3.21 -14.91
N SER A 47 1.49 3.89 -15.18
CA SER A 47 2.78 3.21 -15.36
C SER A 47 3.25 2.50 -14.08
N ILE A 48 3.02 3.10 -12.91
CA ILE A 48 3.32 2.47 -11.61
C ILE A 48 2.48 1.21 -11.44
N ILE A 49 1.17 1.30 -11.69
CA ILE A 49 0.25 0.16 -11.59
C ILE A 49 0.65 -0.94 -12.57
N HIS A 50 0.96 -0.58 -13.82
CA HIS A 50 1.34 -1.54 -14.85
C HIS A 50 2.64 -2.28 -14.49
N GLU A 51 3.65 -1.59 -13.94
CA GLU A 51 4.87 -2.24 -13.45
C GLU A 51 4.56 -3.26 -12.35
N GLN A 52 3.70 -2.91 -11.39
CA GLN A 52 3.31 -3.82 -10.31
C GLN A 52 2.50 -5.02 -10.82
N ILE A 53 1.65 -4.83 -11.83
CA ILE A 53 0.91 -5.92 -12.48
C ILE A 53 1.87 -6.88 -13.19
N THR A 54 2.87 -6.36 -13.90
CA THR A 54 3.89 -7.19 -14.57
C THR A 54 4.67 -8.04 -13.54
N LEU A 55 5.03 -7.46 -12.39
CA LEU A 55 5.70 -8.18 -11.31
C LEU A 55 4.79 -9.21 -10.63
N LEU A 56 3.50 -8.91 -10.49
CA LEU A 56 2.49 -9.84 -10.00
C LEU A 56 2.37 -11.05 -10.92
N PHE A 57 2.21 -10.84 -12.22
CA PHE A 57 2.17 -11.95 -13.20
C PHE A 57 3.44 -12.80 -13.17
N SER A 58 4.60 -12.15 -13.07
CA SER A 58 5.89 -12.84 -12.94
C SER A 58 5.95 -13.70 -11.66
N SER A 59 5.32 -13.24 -10.58
CA SER A 59 5.26 -13.98 -9.31
C SER A 59 4.29 -15.15 -9.40
N ILE A 60 3.11 -14.96 -10.02
CA ILE A 60 2.14 -16.03 -10.26
C ILE A 60 2.74 -17.11 -11.18
N ALA A 61 3.45 -16.72 -12.23
CA ALA A 61 4.09 -17.65 -13.16
C ALA A 61 5.09 -18.59 -12.47
N LYS A 62 5.78 -18.13 -11.40
CA LYS A 62 6.70 -18.96 -10.60
C LYS A 62 6.02 -20.08 -9.84
N HIS A 63 4.70 -20.00 -9.62
CA HIS A 63 3.96 -21.08 -8.99
C HIS A 63 3.70 -22.26 -9.92
N ASP A 64 3.91 -22.12 -11.24
CA ASP A 64 3.83 -23.22 -12.22
C ASP A 64 2.55 -24.08 -12.10
N GLY A 65 1.41 -23.41 -11.95
CA GLY A 65 0.09 -24.07 -11.79
C GLY A 65 -0.19 -24.64 -10.40
N ASN A 66 0.76 -24.55 -9.45
CA ASN A 66 0.54 -24.95 -8.06
C ASN A 66 -0.36 -23.95 -7.32
N THR A 67 -0.99 -24.44 -6.25
CA THR A 67 -1.79 -23.61 -5.37
C THR A 67 -0.93 -22.57 -4.67
N PHE A 68 -1.49 -21.38 -4.46
CA PHE A 68 -0.81 -20.28 -3.80
C PHE A 68 -1.75 -19.48 -2.92
N VAL A 69 -1.17 -18.77 -1.95
CA VAL A 69 -1.91 -17.89 -1.05
C VAL A 69 -2.02 -16.51 -1.67
N VAL A 70 -3.23 -16.14 -2.11
CA VAL A 70 -3.54 -14.85 -2.76
C VAL A 70 -3.02 -13.66 -1.94
N LYS A 71 -3.25 -13.69 -0.62
CA LYS A 71 -2.85 -12.61 0.30
C LYS A 71 -1.36 -12.30 0.23
N GLY A 72 -0.49 -13.31 0.21
CA GLY A 72 0.96 -13.09 0.14
C GLY A 72 1.41 -12.51 -1.20
N ILE A 73 0.81 -12.97 -2.30
CA ILE A 73 1.21 -12.59 -3.66
C ILE A 73 0.67 -11.22 -4.07
N PHE A 74 -0.52 -10.85 -3.61
CA PHE A 74 -1.15 -9.57 -3.96
C PHE A 74 -0.72 -8.42 -3.05
N ASN A 75 -0.47 -8.66 -1.75
CA ASN A 75 -0.13 -7.59 -0.82
C ASN A 75 1.17 -6.87 -1.21
N ILE A 76 2.18 -7.62 -1.65
CA ILE A 76 3.48 -7.10 -2.04
C ILE A 76 3.38 -6.04 -3.16
N PRO A 77 2.83 -6.34 -4.36
CA PRO A 77 2.68 -5.36 -5.44
C PRO A 77 1.71 -4.22 -5.08
N THR A 78 0.66 -4.49 -4.31
CA THR A 78 -0.29 -3.45 -3.88
C THR A 78 0.37 -2.43 -2.96
N VAL A 79 1.14 -2.88 -1.96
CA VAL A 79 1.86 -1.97 -1.06
C VAL A 79 2.94 -1.23 -1.81
N ASN A 80 3.67 -1.89 -2.71
CA ASN A 80 4.69 -1.23 -3.53
C ASN A 80 4.10 -0.15 -4.46
N ALA A 81 2.90 -0.34 -5.00
CA ALA A 81 2.22 0.71 -5.78
C ALA A 81 1.97 1.97 -4.93
N VAL A 82 1.49 1.79 -3.69
CA VAL A 82 1.22 2.90 -2.77
C VAL A 82 2.52 3.56 -2.30
N PHE A 83 3.55 2.80 -1.97
CA PHE A 83 4.85 3.33 -1.56
C PHE A 83 5.52 4.10 -2.69
N ASN A 84 5.47 3.59 -3.92
CA ASN A 84 6.00 4.29 -5.08
C ASN A 84 5.23 5.60 -5.34
N LEU A 85 3.90 5.60 -5.16
CA LEU A 85 3.09 6.80 -5.28
C LEU A 85 3.42 7.85 -4.21
N LEU A 86 3.70 7.44 -2.97
CA LEU A 86 3.93 8.36 -1.84
C LEU A 86 5.38 8.83 -1.73
N LEU A 87 6.33 7.94 -1.97
CA LEU A 87 7.76 8.17 -1.75
C LEU A 87 8.55 8.38 -3.04
N GLY A 88 7.95 8.06 -4.21
CA GLY A 88 8.64 8.06 -5.50
C GLY A 88 9.67 6.94 -5.64
N THR A 89 9.67 5.97 -4.73
CA THR A 89 10.63 4.86 -4.69
C THR A 89 9.92 3.55 -4.44
N LYS A 90 10.33 2.51 -5.16
CA LYS A 90 9.91 1.12 -4.90
C LYS A 90 10.75 0.49 -3.80
N ILE A 91 10.12 -0.27 -2.92
CA ILE A 91 10.84 -1.13 -1.97
C ILE A 91 11.12 -2.45 -2.67
N ARG A 92 12.32 -2.99 -2.43
CA ARG A 92 12.71 -4.27 -3.01
C ARG A 92 11.84 -5.39 -2.44
N HIS A 93 11.42 -6.30 -3.31
CA HIS A 93 10.55 -7.42 -2.93
C HIS A 93 11.25 -8.42 -2.01
N ASP A 94 12.58 -8.49 -2.03
CA ASP A 94 13.39 -9.38 -1.20
C ASP A 94 13.87 -8.72 0.11
N ASP A 95 13.42 -7.49 0.39
CA ASP A 95 13.76 -6.79 1.61
C ASP A 95 13.12 -7.48 2.84
N PRO A 96 13.93 -7.91 3.83
CA PRO A 96 13.41 -8.62 5.01
C PRO A 96 12.45 -7.78 5.85
N ASP A 97 12.68 -6.47 5.96
CA ASP A 97 11.83 -5.57 6.74
C ASP A 97 10.50 -5.35 6.03
N PHE A 98 10.53 -5.29 4.70
CA PHE A 98 9.33 -5.22 3.90
C PHE A 98 8.50 -6.50 4.00
N GLN A 99 9.13 -7.67 3.88
CA GLN A 99 8.46 -8.96 4.05
C GLN A 99 7.87 -9.11 5.46
N TYR A 100 8.60 -8.66 6.48
CA TYR A 100 8.11 -8.60 7.85
C TYR A 100 6.88 -7.69 7.97
N PHE A 101 6.91 -6.49 7.38
CA PHE A 101 5.77 -5.58 7.36
C PHE A 101 4.55 -6.20 6.66
N ILE A 102 4.74 -6.82 5.49
CA ILE A 102 3.65 -7.47 4.75
C ILE A 102 3.06 -8.65 5.52
N SER A 103 3.88 -9.43 6.24
CA SER A 103 3.40 -10.55 7.04
C SER A 103 2.44 -10.15 8.16
N ARG A 104 2.49 -8.87 8.59
CA ARG A 104 1.62 -8.30 9.62
C ARG A 104 0.38 -7.60 9.07
N LEU A 105 0.25 -7.49 7.75
CA LEU A 105 -0.99 -7.05 7.11
C LEU A 105 -1.97 -8.23 7.13
N ASP A 106 -2.88 -8.21 8.11
CA ASP A 106 -3.94 -9.20 8.29
C ASP A 106 -5.08 -9.11 7.25
#